data_AF-A0A432T4V0-F1
#
_entry.id   AF-A0A432T4V0-F1
#
_cell.length_a   1.000
_cell.length_b   1.000
_cell.length_c   1.000
_cell.angle_alpha   90.00
_cell.angle_beta   90.00
_cell.angle_gamma   90.00
#
_symmetry.space_group_name_H-M   'P 1'
#
loop_
_entity.id
_entity.type
_entity.pdbx_description
1 polymer ?
#
loop_
_entity_poly.entity_id
_entity_poly.type
_entity_poly.pdbx_seq_one_letter_code
_entity_poly.pdbx_strand_id
1 'polypeptide(L)'
;MIKTSAASSIDAIHTLLRNTLIFFIIFFVALFFWFKTGIEIDSFVLGNYKIDKLYIKLDKKLTLKANKVVIPKSKEKPSFKNIDSTFDRIKYFFTFFHTIDLKEVVFADNKVQFMFTDNLFYLSSDRYEIAGNIYRNAEIFTADVPRLYL
;
A
#
# COMPACT_ATOMS: atom_id res chain seq x y z
N MET A 1 3.06 53.18 22.18
CA MET A 1 2.95 51.91 22.94
C MET A 1 2.66 50.66 22.09
N ILE A 2 2.73 50.69 20.75
CA ILE A 2 2.28 49.57 19.89
C ILE A 2 3.41 48.56 19.56
N LYS A 3 4.69 48.96 19.63
CA LYS A 3 5.82 48.10 19.20
C LYS A 3 6.10 46.89 20.09
N THR A 4 5.76 46.94 21.38
CA THR A 4 6.07 45.85 22.33
C THR A 4 5.11 44.66 22.22
N SER A 5 3.88 44.89 21.73
CA SER A 5 2.87 43.84 21.56
C SER A 5 3.13 42.96 20.34
N ALA A 6 3.68 43.52 19.25
CA ALA A 6 3.95 42.74 18.03
C ALA A 6 5.13 41.77 18.22
N ALA A 7 6.18 42.18 18.95
CA ALA A 7 7.34 41.33 19.22
C ALA A 7 6.98 40.11 20.09
N SER A 8 6.19 40.31 21.16
CA SER A 8 5.76 39.20 22.02
C SER A 8 4.82 38.23 21.32
N SER A 9 3.97 38.71 20.39
CA SER A 9 3.14 37.84 19.55
C SER A 9 3.96 37.02 18.56
N ILE A 10 5.02 37.58 17.97
CA ILE A 10 5.91 36.85 17.05
C ILE A 10 6.69 35.77 17.80
N ASP A 11 7.21 36.06 19.00
CA ASP A 11 7.91 35.08 19.83
C ASP A 11 6.99 33.93 20.29
N ALA A 12 5.73 34.25 20.60
CA ALA A 12 4.71 33.26 20.93
C ALA A 12 4.37 32.36 19.73
N ILE A 13 4.19 32.94 18.53
CA ILE A 13 3.92 32.18 17.30
C ILE A 13 5.09 31.27 16.94
N HIS A 14 6.33 31.77 17.02
CA HIS A 14 7.52 30.98 16.76
C HIS A 14 7.63 29.79 17.72
N THR A 15 7.37 30.02 19.00
CA THR A 15 7.38 28.97 20.03
C THR A 15 6.30 27.93 19.79
N LEU A 16 5.09 28.36 19.43
CA LEU A 16 3.97 27.47 19.12
C LEU A 16 4.28 26.61 17.88
N LEU A 17 4.75 27.22 16.79
CA LEU A 17 5.12 26.52 15.56
C LEU A 17 6.20 25.46 15.82
N ARG A 18 7.26 25.83 16.56
CA ARG A 18 8.34 24.91 16.92
C ARG A 18 7.81 23.72 17.71
N ASN A 19 6.99 23.96 18.73
CA ASN A 19 6.44 22.88 19.55
C ASN A 19 5.49 21.98 18.76
N THR A 20 4.66 22.55 17.89
CA THR A 20 3.79 21.78 16.97
C THR A 20 4.64 20.90 16.04
N LEU A 21 5.72 21.43 15.47
CA LEU A 21 6.61 20.65 14.60
C LEU A 21 7.30 19.50 15.36
N ILE A 22 7.82 19.78 16.57
CA ILE A 22 8.44 18.76 17.43
C ILE A 22 7.42 17.67 17.78
N PHE A 23 6.19 18.03 18.12
CA PHE A 23 5.11 17.07 18.38
C PHE A 23 4.88 16.16 17.17
N PHE A 24 4.77 16.72 15.97
CA PHE A 24 4.60 15.91 14.75
C PHE A 24 5.80 14.99 14.51
N ILE A 25 7.03 15.47 14.70
CA ILE A 25 8.23 14.63 14.55
C ILE A 25 8.18 13.44 15.52
N ILE A 26 7.92 13.69 16.80
CA ILE A 26 7.83 12.63 17.81
C ILE A 26 6.69 11.66 17.48
N PHE A 27 5.53 12.18 17.06
CA PHE A 27 4.38 11.39 16.64
C PHE A 27 4.72 10.48 15.44
N PHE A 28 5.37 11.02 14.41
CA PHE A 28 5.77 10.24 13.24
C PHE A 28 6.86 9.20 13.57
N VAL A 29 7.80 9.52 14.46
CA VAL A 29 8.80 8.56 14.92
C VAL A 29 8.13 7.42 15.69
N ALA A 30 7.23 7.73 16.61
CA ALA A 30 6.48 6.71 17.36
C ALA A 30 5.63 5.85 16.41
N LEU A 31 4.94 6.47 15.45
CA LEU A 31 4.15 5.78 14.44
C LEU A 31 5.04 4.87 13.57
N PHE A 32 6.22 5.34 13.18
CA PHE A 32 7.18 4.55 12.41
C PHE A 32 7.62 3.28 13.17
N PHE A 33 7.95 3.41 14.46
CA PHE A 33 8.28 2.25 15.30
C PHE A 33 7.09 1.31 15.49
N TRP A 34 5.88 1.86 15.61
CA TRP A 34 4.65 1.05 15.67
C TRP A 34 4.48 0.21 14.40
N PHE A 35 4.62 0.82 13.22
CA PHE A 35 4.57 0.10 11.94
C PHE A 35 5.70 -0.92 11.76
N LYS A 36 6.86 -0.71 12.38
CA LYS A 36 7.99 -1.66 12.37
C LYS A 36 7.69 -2.97 13.10
N THR A 37 6.95 -2.92 14.21
CA THR A 37 6.49 -4.11 14.94
C THR A 37 5.47 -4.90 14.12
N GLY A 38 4.67 -4.18 13.33
CA GLY A 38 3.57 -4.73 12.54
C GLY A 38 2.23 -4.52 13.25
N ILE A 39 1.20 -4.27 12.45
CA ILE A 39 -0.16 -3.99 12.89
C ILE A 39 -1.05 -5.06 12.27
N GLU A 40 -1.81 -5.75 13.12
CA GLU A 40 -2.86 -6.67 12.70
C GLU A 40 -4.23 -6.06 13.01
N ILE A 41 -5.12 -6.13 12.03
CA ILE A 41 -6.49 -5.63 12.10
C ILE A 41 -7.40 -6.79 11.69
N ASP A 42 -8.20 -7.29 12.64
CA ASP A 42 -9.06 -8.46 12.43
C ASP A 42 -10.08 -8.25 11.32
N SER A 43 -10.70 -7.08 11.27
CA SER A 43 -11.60 -6.70 10.19
C SER A 43 -11.56 -5.19 9.99
N PHE A 44 -11.49 -4.78 8.73
CA PHE A 44 -11.51 -3.39 8.32
C PHE A 44 -12.53 -3.21 7.20
N VAL A 45 -13.44 -2.26 7.39
CA VAL A 45 -14.46 -1.92 6.39
C VAL A 45 -14.27 -0.45 6.02
N LEU A 46 -14.01 -0.19 4.74
CA LEU A 46 -13.87 1.16 4.20
C LEU A 46 -14.86 1.34 3.06
N GLY A 47 -15.99 1.98 3.36
CA GLY A 47 -17.11 2.08 2.41
C GLY A 47 -17.57 0.70 1.99
N ASN A 48 -17.40 0.38 0.69
CA ASN A 48 -17.81 -0.90 0.11
C ASN A 48 -16.67 -1.92 0.04
N TYR A 49 -15.48 -1.59 0.54
CA TYR A 49 -14.34 -2.50 0.63
C TYR A 49 -14.34 -3.17 1.99
N LYS A 50 -14.15 -4.49 2.01
CA LYS A 50 -14.01 -5.26 3.25
C LYS A 50 -12.69 -6.04 3.22
N ILE A 51 -11.92 -5.94 4.29
CA ILE A 51 -10.65 -6.64 4.45
C ILE A 51 -10.69 -7.40 5.77
N ASP A 52 -10.47 -8.71 5.72
CA ASP A 52 -10.40 -9.57 6.90
C ASP A 52 -8.96 -9.99 7.17
N LYS A 53 -8.53 -9.85 8.44
CA LYS A 53 -7.19 -10.14 8.96
C LYS A 53 -6.09 -9.44 8.16
N LEU A 54 -6.17 -8.11 8.15
CA LEU A 54 -5.19 -7.23 7.53
C LEU A 54 -3.95 -7.10 8.41
N TYR A 55 -2.81 -7.53 7.91
CA TYR A 55 -1.51 -7.35 8.54
C TYR A 55 -0.65 -6.40 7.71
N ILE A 56 -0.15 -5.35 8.34
CA ILE A 56 0.76 -4.38 7.73
C ILE A 56 2.01 -4.27 8.59
N LYS A 57 3.18 -4.48 7.99
CA LYS A 57 4.47 -4.25 8.65
C LYS A 57 5.38 -3.43 7.75
N LEU A 58 6.03 -2.42 8.30
CA LEU A 58 7.06 -1.64 7.62
C LEU A 58 8.43 -2.12 8.09
N ASP A 59 9.11 -2.97 7.32
CA ASP A 59 10.48 -3.33 7.62
C ASP A 59 11.49 -2.55 6.75
N LYS A 60 12.28 -3.20 5.89
CA LYS A 60 13.05 -2.50 4.83
C LYS A 60 12.14 -2.00 3.72
N LYS A 61 11.05 -2.72 3.48
CA LYS A 61 9.95 -2.44 2.56
C LYS A 61 8.63 -2.83 3.25
N LEU A 62 7.50 -2.49 2.63
CA LEU A 62 6.19 -2.84 3.14
C LEU A 62 5.89 -4.33 2.97
N THR A 63 5.33 -4.93 4.02
CA THR A 63 4.72 -6.24 4.02
C THR A 63 3.23 -6.07 4.28
N LEU A 64 2.42 -6.56 3.34
CA LEU A 64 0.96 -6.54 3.41
C LEU A 64 0.46 -7.97 3.35
N LYS A 65 -0.37 -8.39 4.30
CA LYS A 65 -1.07 -9.66 4.22
C LYS A 65 -2.55 -9.46 4.52
N ALA A 66 -3.41 -10.19 3.84
CA ALA A 66 -4.83 -10.21 4.13
C ALA A 66 -5.39 -11.60 3.84
N ASN A 67 -6.27 -12.10 4.70
CA ASN A 67 -6.94 -13.36 4.44
C ASN A 67 -8.04 -13.20 3.40
N LYS A 68 -8.82 -12.11 3.48
CA LYS A 68 -9.89 -11.83 2.52
C LYS A 68 -9.93 -10.36 2.17
N VAL A 69 -10.04 -10.06 0.88
CA VAL A 69 -10.24 -8.70 0.36
C VAL A 69 -11.44 -8.73 -0.57
N VAL A 70 -12.50 -8.00 -0.23
CA VAL A 70 -13.69 -7.85 -1.06
C VAL A 70 -13.62 -6.50 -1.77
N ILE A 71 -13.49 -6.56 -3.09
CA ILE A 71 -13.46 -5.38 -3.96
C ILE A 71 -14.84 -5.27 -4.65
N PRO A 72 -15.58 -4.17 -4.43
CA PRO A 72 -16.88 -3.97 -5.04
C PRO A 72 -16.72 -3.82 -6.57
N LYS A 73 -17.73 -4.28 -7.31
CA LYS A 73 -17.75 -4.15 -8.77
C LYS A 73 -17.73 -2.67 -9.16
N SER A 74 -16.71 -2.26 -9.91
CA SER A 74 -16.68 -0.92 -10.50
C SER A 74 -17.80 -0.79 -11.53
N LYS A 75 -18.44 0.39 -11.59
CA LYS A 75 -19.41 0.73 -12.63
C LYS A 75 -18.76 0.95 -13.99
N GLU A 76 -17.46 1.22 -14.01
CA GLU A 76 -16.70 1.47 -15.23
C GLU A 76 -16.18 0.17 -15.83
N LYS A 77 -16.32 0.03 -17.15
CA LYS A 77 -15.73 -1.09 -17.89
C LYS A 77 -14.20 -0.93 -17.89
N PRO A 78 -13.43 -2.01 -17.72
CA PRO A 78 -12.00 -1.95 -17.88
C PRO A 78 -11.67 -1.41 -19.29
N SER A 79 -10.87 -0.35 -19.34
CA SER A 79 -10.48 0.32 -20.57
C SER A 79 -8.97 0.42 -20.64
N PHE A 80 -8.40 0.04 -21.78
CA PHE A 80 -6.97 0.19 -22.04
C PHE A 80 -6.57 1.62 -22.43
N LYS A 81 -7.50 2.59 -22.48
CA LYS A 81 -7.19 3.99 -22.84
C LYS A 81 -6.15 4.65 -21.93
N ASN A 82 -6.02 4.20 -20.68
CA ASN A 82 -5.15 4.80 -19.67
C ASN A 82 -4.09 3.81 -19.16
N ILE A 83 -3.59 2.95 -20.05
CA ILE A 83 -2.69 1.86 -19.69
C ILE A 83 -1.39 2.38 -19.06
N ASP A 84 -0.85 3.50 -19.54
CA ASP A 84 0.36 4.13 -19.00
C ASP A 84 0.20 4.49 -17.51
N SER A 85 -0.90 5.16 -17.17
CA SER A 85 -1.22 5.51 -15.78
C SER A 85 -1.43 4.30 -14.88
N THR A 86 -1.78 3.15 -15.46
CA THR A 86 -1.96 1.88 -14.74
C THR A 86 -0.61 1.23 -14.50
N PHE A 87 0.26 1.22 -15.51
CA PHE A 87 1.65 0.77 -15.39
C PHE A 87 2.45 1.57 -14.37
N ASP A 88 2.26 2.89 -14.30
CA ASP A 88 2.91 3.73 -13.28
C ASP A 88 2.51 3.31 -11.85
N ARG A 89 1.23 2.99 -11.62
CA ARG A 89 0.77 2.49 -10.31
C ARG A 89 1.37 1.13 -9.97
N ILE A 90 1.45 0.24 -10.97
CA ILE A 90 2.06 -1.08 -10.83
C ILE A 90 3.57 -0.96 -10.52
N LYS A 91 4.27 0.02 -11.11
CA LYS A 91 5.68 0.29 -10.80
C LYS A 91 5.89 0.63 -9.32
N TYR A 92 5.04 1.48 -8.74
CA TYR A 92 5.11 1.82 -7.32
C TYR A 92 4.82 0.61 -6.43
N PHE A 93 3.87 -0.23 -6.83
CA PHE A 93 3.53 -1.46 -6.13
C PHE A 93 4.77 -2.38 -5.94
N PHE A 94 5.52 -2.66 -7.00
CA PHE A 94 6.74 -3.49 -6.88
C PHE A 94 7.92 -2.79 -6.20
N THR A 95 7.91 -1.46 -6.14
CA THR A 95 8.98 -0.68 -5.52
C THR A 95 8.85 -0.67 -3.99
N PHE A 96 7.64 -0.41 -3.48
CA PHE A 96 7.40 -0.20 -2.05
C PHE A 96 7.18 -1.48 -1.26
N PHE A 97 6.66 -2.52 -1.90
CA PHE A 97 6.34 -3.77 -1.23
C PHE A 97 7.44 -4.81 -1.43
N HIS A 98 7.78 -5.50 -0.35
CA HIS A 98 8.58 -6.72 -0.40
C HIS A 98 7.70 -7.96 -0.38
N THR A 99 6.61 -7.92 0.41
CA THR A 99 5.64 -9.00 0.48
C THR A 99 4.23 -8.45 0.36
N ILE A 100 3.43 -9.09 -0.48
CA ILE A 100 1.98 -8.95 -0.54
C ILE A 100 1.41 -10.36 -0.60
N ASP A 101 0.58 -10.73 0.36
CA ASP A 101 -0.02 -12.06 0.42
C ASP A 101 -1.52 -11.91 0.70
N LEU A 102 -2.32 -12.06 -0.35
CA LEU A 102 -3.77 -11.95 -0.33
C LEU A 102 -4.35 -13.33 -0.64
N LYS A 103 -4.87 -14.01 0.38
CA LYS A 103 -5.32 -15.41 0.23
C LYS A 103 -6.59 -15.54 -0.61
N GLU A 104 -7.57 -14.67 -0.36
CA GLU A 104 -8.81 -14.63 -1.13
C GLU A 104 -9.18 -13.17 -1.48
N VAL A 105 -8.96 -12.77 -2.72
CA VAL A 105 -9.49 -11.53 -3.29
C VAL A 105 -10.78 -11.86 -4.03
N VAL A 106 -11.89 -11.30 -3.57
CA VAL A 106 -13.21 -11.43 -4.18
C VAL A 106 -13.48 -10.19 -5.01
N PHE A 107 -13.61 -10.35 -6.33
CA PHE A 107 -13.99 -9.28 -7.23
C PHE A 107 -15.16 -9.74 -8.12
N ALA A 108 -16.32 -9.10 -7.93
CA ALA A 108 -17.60 -9.58 -8.43
C ALA A 108 -17.83 -11.04 -8.01
N ASP A 109 -17.85 -11.97 -8.96
CA ASP A 109 -18.08 -13.40 -8.72
C ASP A 109 -16.80 -14.25 -8.84
N ASN A 110 -15.64 -13.60 -9.02
CA ASN A 110 -14.37 -14.29 -9.15
C ASN A 110 -13.59 -14.24 -7.84
N LYS A 111 -12.94 -15.37 -7.54
CA LYS A 111 -12.00 -15.49 -6.43
C LYS A 111 -10.60 -15.62 -6.99
N VAL A 112 -9.69 -14.83 -6.44
CA VAL A 112 -8.31 -14.77 -6.88
C VAL A 112 -7.40 -14.81 -5.66
N GLN A 113 -6.43 -15.70 -5.67
CA GLN A 113 -5.29 -15.66 -4.76
C GLN A 113 -4.18 -14.83 -5.41
N PHE A 114 -3.57 -13.96 -4.63
CA PHE A 114 -2.45 -13.13 -5.06
C PHE A 114 -1.32 -13.20 -4.06
N MET A 115 -0.11 -13.48 -4.54
CA MET A 115 1.10 -13.43 -3.74
C MET A 115 2.22 -12.76 -4.53
N PHE A 116 2.94 -11.87 -3.88
CA PHE A 116 4.20 -11.31 -4.32
C PHE A 116 5.18 -11.36 -3.15
N THR A 117 6.33 -12.03 -3.28
CA THR A 117 7.39 -12.05 -2.25
C THR A 117 8.74 -12.25 -2.91
N ASP A 118 9.74 -11.42 -2.58
CA ASP A 118 11.10 -11.60 -3.09
C ASP A 118 11.18 -11.74 -4.62
N ASN A 119 10.36 -10.97 -5.34
CA ASN A 119 10.18 -10.99 -6.80
C ASN A 119 9.36 -12.15 -7.35
N LEU A 120 9.06 -13.19 -6.55
CA LEU A 120 8.14 -14.25 -6.93
C LEU A 120 6.72 -13.68 -6.98
N PHE A 121 6.08 -13.80 -8.12
CA PHE A 121 4.69 -13.43 -8.38
C PHE A 121 3.86 -14.68 -8.59
N TYR A 122 2.71 -14.74 -7.94
CA TYR A 122 1.73 -15.79 -8.08
C TYR A 122 0.32 -15.21 -8.08
N LEU A 123 -0.45 -15.57 -9.10
CA LEU A 123 -1.84 -15.20 -9.26
C LEU A 123 -2.60 -16.46 -9.67
N SER A 124 -3.63 -16.84 -8.92
CA SER A 124 -4.43 -18.01 -9.22
C SER A 124 -5.91 -17.71 -9.06
N SER A 125 -6.71 -18.24 -9.96
CA SER A 125 -8.17 -18.28 -9.86
C SER A 125 -8.65 -19.66 -10.30
N ASP A 126 -9.96 -19.88 -10.31
CA ASP A 126 -10.55 -21.12 -10.82
C ASP A 126 -10.31 -21.34 -12.33
N ARG A 127 -9.91 -20.30 -13.08
CA ARG A 127 -9.80 -20.33 -14.54
C ARG A 127 -8.39 -20.15 -15.06
N TYR A 128 -7.60 -19.33 -14.38
CA TYR A 128 -6.27 -18.95 -14.83
C TYR A 128 -5.28 -19.00 -13.69
N GLU A 129 -4.05 -19.31 -14.04
CA GLU A 129 -2.93 -19.34 -13.12
C GLU A 129 -1.69 -18.77 -13.78
N ILE A 130 -1.04 -17.84 -13.08
CA ILE A 130 0.17 -17.16 -13.52
C ILE A 130 1.16 -17.25 -12.39
N ALA A 131 2.31 -17.87 -12.64
CA ALA A 131 3.41 -17.91 -11.71
C ALA A 131 4.70 -17.51 -12.42
N GLY A 132 5.51 -16.68 -11.78
CA GLY A 132 6.71 -16.15 -12.38
C GLY A 132 7.54 -15.29 -11.45
N ASN A 133 8.62 -14.75 -11.99
CA ASN A 133 9.46 -13.79 -11.28
C ASN A 133 9.39 -12.44 -11.98
N ILE A 134 9.29 -11.37 -11.20
CA ILE A 134 9.26 -10.00 -11.70
C ILE A 134 10.48 -9.26 -11.16
N TYR A 135 11.39 -8.92 -12.05
CA TYR A 135 12.59 -8.17 -11.75
C TYR A 135 12.51 -6.75 -12.28
N ARG A 136 13.06 -5.80 -11.55
CA ARG A 136 13.23 -4.42 -12.03
C ARG A 136 14.70 -4.16 -12.30
N ASN A 137 15.02 -3.77 -13.53
CA ASN A 137 16.32 -3.27 -13.93
C ASN A 137 16.19 -1.83 -14.43
N ALA A 138 16.61 -0.87 -13.61
CA ALA A 138 16.43 0.57 -13.83
C ALA A 138 14.96 0.94 -14.10
N GLU A 139 14.62 1.25 -15.36
CA GLU A 139 13.27 1.64 -15.78
C GLU A 139 12.47 0.49 -16.39
N ILE A 140 13.08 -0.69 -16.55
CA ILE A 140 12.48 -1.85 -17.20
C ILE A 140 12.04 -2.86 -16.14
N PHE A 141 10.80 -3.33 -16.25
CA PHE A 141 10.34 -4.52 -15.54
C PHE A 141 10.41 -5.72 -16.47
N THR A 142 11.11 -6.76 -16.05
CA THR A 142 11.21 -8.04 -16.75
C THR A 142 10.42 -9.08 -15.97
N ALA A 143 9.53 -9.79 -16.65
CA ALA A 143 8.75 -10.85 -16.04
C ALA A 143 9.10 -12.18 -16.72
N ASP A 144 9.69 -13.10 -15.96
CA ASP A 144 9.86 -14.48 -16.38
C ASP A 144 8.63 -15.25 -15.93
N VAL A 145 7.86 -15.79 -16.88
CA VAL A 145 6.59 -16.48 -16.60
C VAL A 145 6.70 -17.95 -17.02
N PRO A 146 7.25 -18.83 -16.17
CA PRO A 146 7.35 -20.26 -16.47
C PRO A 146 5.99 -20.95 -16.56
N ARG A 147 4.97 -20.42 -15.86
CA ARG A 147 3.63 -21.01 -15.83
C ARG A 147 2.58 -19.96 -16.15
N LEU A 148 1.87 -20.23 -17.24
CA LEU A 148 0.70 -19.49 -17.69
C LEU A 148 -0.36 -20.51 -18.12
N TYR A 149 -1.45 -20.59 -17.36
CA TYR A 149 -2.64 -21.37 -17.70
C TYR A 149 -3.80 -20.39 -17.91
N LEU A 150 -4.48 -20.50 -19.06
CA LEU A 150 -5.54 -19.60 -19.52
C LEU A 150 -6.78 -20.38 -19.93
#